data_AF-M6QJB7-F1
#
_entry.id   AF-M6QJB7-F1
#
_cell.length_a   1.000
_cell.length_b   1.000
_cell.length_c   1.000
_cell.angle_alpha   90.00
_cell.angle_beta   90.00
_cell.angle_gamma   90.00
#
_symmetry.space_group_name_H-M   'P 1'
#
loop_
_entity.id
_entity.type
_entity.pdbx_description
1 polymer ?
#
loop_
_entity_poly.entity_id
_entity_poly.type
_entity_poly.pdbx_seq_one_letter_code
_entity_poly.pdbx_strand_id
1 'polypeptide(L)'
;MISSTVSVFINKRLVFYKKLPTYNPQKYAIDPKFHVKGKQSLQTAKFINIRGTKPLNYQYLEDGTRYPDSVLCFPSESGKGMHPTQKPVSLLNFLILSYTNKFDTVLDHCMGSGTTGVACVKNDRRFIGIEFDKGYFNLAKSRISKAKKEKVETLFSDLALSS
;
A
#
# COMPACT_ATOMS: atom_id res chain seq x y z
N MET A 1 -18.78 26.32 12.79
CA MET A 1 -17.78 25.45 12.13
C MET A 1 -18.44 24.14 11.79
N ILE A 2 -18.65 23.85 10.50
CA ILE A 2 -19.20 22.56 10.08
C ILE A 2 -18.03 21.56 10.17
N SER A 3 -18.01 20.74 11.21
CA SER A 3 -17.09 19.59 11.30
C SER A 3 -17.54 18.58 10.24
N SER A 4 -16.96 18.64 9.05
CA SER A 4 -17.23 17.71 7.97
C SER A 4 -16.69 16.32 8.35
N THR A 5 -17.54 15.48 8.92
CA THR A 5 -17.26 14.07 9.19
C THR A 5 -17.18 13.31 7.87
N VAL A 6 -16.09 12.55 7.68
CA VAL A 6 -15.94 11.66 6.52
C VAL A 6 -16.41 10.28 6.95
N SER A 7 -17.22 9.64 6.11
CA SER A 7 -17.74 8.30 6.38
C SER A 7 -17.26 7.28 5.34
N VAL A 8 -16.93 6.07 5.81
CA VAL A 8 -16.54 4.95 4.95
C VAL A 8 -17.45 3.76 5.27
N PHE A 9 -17.95 3.10 4.23
CA PHE A 9 -18.79 1.92 4.35
C PHE A 9 -17.92 0.66 4.31
N ILE A 10 -17.93 -0.14 5.38
CA ILE A 10 -17.26 -1.44 5.42
C ILE A 10 -18.27 -2.48 5.89
N ASN A 11 -18.60 -3.47 5.05
CA ASN A 11 -19.53 -4.57 5.39
C ASN A 11 -20.84 -4.12 6.05
N LYS A 12 -21.55 -3.15 5.43
CA LYS A 12 -22.81 -2.56 5.93
C LYS A 12 -22.72 -1.82 7.27
N ARG A 13 -21.50 -1.54 7.75
CA ARG A 13 -21.25 -0.70 8.92
C ARG A 13 -20.63 0.62 8.46
N LEU A 14 -21.23 1.73 8.89
CA LEU A 14 -20.77 3.08 8.60
C LEU A 14 -19.76 3.48 9.67
N VAL A 15 -18.49 3.63 9.29
CA VAL A 15 -17.44 4.11 10.20
C VAL A 15 -17.22 5.60 9.93
N PHE A 16 -17.37 6.41 10.97
CA PHE A 16 -17.17 7.86 10.92
C PHE A 16 -15.74 8.22 11.36
N TYR A 17 -15.07 9.02 10.56
CA TYR A 17 -13.77 9.60 10.89
C TYR A 17 -13.87 11.12 10.96
N LYS A 18 -13.13 11.73 11.90
CA LYS A 18 -12.99 13.20 11.96
C LYS A 18 -12.24 13.79 10.77
N LYS A 19 -11.41 13.00 10.09
CA LYS A 19 -10.58 13.37 8.95
C LYS A 19 -10.51 12.20 7.98
N LEU A 20 -10.21 12.47 6.70
CA LEU A 20 -9.92 11.41 5.73
C LEU A 20 -8.82 10.48 6.28
N PRO A 21 -8.96 9.15 6.11
CA PRO A 21 -7.90 8.23 6.47
C PRO A 21 -6.66 8.46 5.59
N THR A 22 -5.50 8.11 6.12
CA THR A 22 -4.23 8.16 5.39
C THR A 22 -4.30 7.26 4.16
N TYR A 23 -3.93 7.82 2.99
CA TYR A 23 -3.74 7.06 1.76
C TYR A 23 -2.52 7.58 0.99
N ASN A 24 -1.49 6.74 0.90
CA ASN A 24 -0.24 6.96 0.20
C ASN A 24 -0.21 6.03 -1.04
N PRO A 25 -0.63 6.49 -2.23
CA PRO A 25 -0.80 5.62 -3.39
C PRO A 25 0.53 4.96 -3.80
N GLN A 26 0.57 3.63 -3.80
CA GLN A 26 1.69 2.84 -4.28
C GLN A 26 1.55 2.63 -5.80
N LYS A 27 2.01 3.62 -6.56
CA LYS A 27 1.92 3.59 -8.04
C LYS A 27 2.93 2.59 -8.63
N TYR A 28 2.63 2.04 -9.80
CA TYR A 28 3.52 1.18 -10.56
C TYR A 28 3.90 1.84 -11.90
N ALA A 29 5.09 1.52 -12.42
CA ALA A 29 5.52 2.01 -13.72
C ALA A 29 4.61 1.46 -14.82
N ILE A 30 4.22 2.32 -15.75
CA ILE A 30 3.44 1.90 -16.92
C ILE A 30 4.38 1.11 -17.84
N ASP A 31 3.90 0.02 -18.43
CA ASP A 31 4.67 -0.67 -19.48
C ASP A 31 4.91 0.32 -20.65
N PRO A 32 6.13 0.45 -21.19
CA PRO A 32 6.43 1.22 -22.39
C PRO A 32 5.41 1.03 -23.54
N LYS A 33 4.85 -0.17 -23.69
CA LYS A 33 3.83 -0.49 -24.69
C LYS A 33 2.48 0.22 -24.45
N PHE A 34 2.13 0.48 -23.19
CA PHE A 34 0.90 1.16 -22.80
C PHE A 34 1.09 2.66 -22.56
N HIS A 35 2.30 3.19 -22.75
CA HIS A 35 2.48 4.63 -22.86
C HIS A 35 1.74 5.10 -24.09
N VAL A 36 0.65 5.83 -23.88
CA VAL A 36 -0.02 6.47 -25.00
C VAL A 36 0.92 7.55 -25.47
N LYS A 37 1.56 7.36 -26.63
CA LYS A 37 2.16 8.48 -27.36
C LYS A 37 1.01 9.42 -27.68
N GLY A 38 0.75 10.39 -26.81
CA GLY A 38 -0.31 11.36 -27.00
C GLY A 38 -0.20 11.88 -28.43
N LYS A 39 -1.23 11.68 -29.23
CA LYS A 39 -1.35 12.48 -30.46
C LYS A 39 -1.49 13.91 -29.96
N GLN A 40 -0.47 14.73 -30.19
CA GLN A 40 -0.65 16.17 -30.11
C GLN A 40 -1.77 16.50 -31.08
N SER A 41 -2.93 16.87 -30.55
CA SER A 41 -4.02 17.42 -31.37
C SER A 41 -3.61 18.81 -31.79
N LEU A 42 -2.74 18.88 -32.80
CA LEU A 42 -2.70 20.02 -33.68
C LEU A 42 -3.82 19.79 -34.70
N GLN A 43 -4.80 20.70 -34.66
CA GLN A 43 -5.91 20.89 -35.61
C GLN A 43 -7.21 20.12 -35.36
N THR A 44 -8.14 20.82 -34.71
CA THR A 44 -9.52 21.06 -35.16
C THR A 44 -10.37 19.83 -35.52
N ALA A 45 -10.88 19.12 -34.52
CA ALA A 45 -12.08 18.29 -34.70
C ALA A 45 -13.33 19.21 -34.76
N LYS A 46 -13.79 19.50 -35.98
CA LYS A 46 -15.07 20.17 -36.30
C LYS A 46 -16.25 19.22 -36.08
N PHE A 47 -16.71 18.95 -34.85
CA PHE A 47 -17.97 18.17 -34.71
C PHE A 47 -18.95 18.57 -33.61
N ILE A 48 -18.64 19.47 -32.67
CA ILE A 48 -19.66 20.00 -31.73
C ILE A 48 -19.35 21.46 -31.37
N ASN A 49 -20.18 22.38 -31.85
CA ASN A 49 -20.12 23.81 -31.49
C ASN A 49 -20.75 24.02 -30.10
N ILE A 50 -20.07 23.60 -29.04
CA ILE A 50 -20.39 24.06 -27.69
C ILE A 50 -19.99 25.53 -27.60
N ARG A 51 -20.97 26.43 -27.43
CA ARG A 51 -20.73 27.87 -27.22
C ARG A 51 -20.15 28.07 -25.83
N GLY A 52 -18.82 28.06 -25.75
CA GLY A 52 -18.03 28.41 -24.56
C GLY A 52 -16.55 28.37 -24.91
N THR A 53 -15.71 29.18 -24.23
CA THR A 53 -14.26 29.06 -24.33
C THR A 53 -13.85 27.65 -23.93
N LYS A 54 -13.34 26.86 -24.89
CA LYS A 54 -12.68 25.58 -24.59
C LYS A 54 -11.65 25.85 -23.49
N PRO A 55 -11.57 25.04 -22.41
CA PRO A 55 -10.45 25.15 -21.49
C PRO A 55 -9.18 24.92 -22.30
N LEU A 56 -8.41 25.99 -22.49
CA LEU A 56 -7.10 25.93 -23.11
C LEU A 56 -6.21 25.13 -22.15
N ASN A 57 -5.70 24.00 -22.62
CA ASN A 57 -4.57 23.26 -22.03
C ASN A 57 -4.88 22.29 -20.88
N TYR A 58 -5.83 21.37 -21.06
CA TYR A 58 -5.75 20.11 -20.29
C TYR A 58 -4.67 19.21 -20.90
N GLN A 59 -3.43 19.32 -20.40
CA GLN A 59 -2.38 18.37 -20.71
C GLN A 59 -2.37 17.29 -19.61
N TYR A 60 -2.58 16.03 -19.99
CA TYR A 60 -2.26 14.93 -19.10
C TYR A 60 -0.74 14.91 -18.92
N LEU A 61 -0.26 15.27 -17.73
CA LEU A 61 1.11 15.03 -17.33
C LEU A 61 1.22 13.53 -17.01
N GLU A 62 1.57 12.71 -18.01
CA GLU A 62 1.91 11.30 -17.75
C GLU A 62 3.26 11.27 -17.03
N ASP A 63 3.25 11.03 -15.72
CA ASP A 63 4.45 10.83 -14.89
C ASP A 63 5.08 9.44 -15.09
N GLY A 64 4.61 8.68 -16.08
CA GLY A 64 5.03 7.32 -16.37
C GLY A 64 4.53 6.27 -15.36
N THR A 65 3.63 6.64 -14.45
CA THR A 65 3.14 5.75 -13.39
C THR A 65 1.62 5.65 -13.35
N ARG A 66 1.11 4.54 -12.81
CA ARG A 66 -0.32 4.26 -12.70
C ARG A 66 -0.69 3.94 -11.26
N TYR A 67 -1.86 4.43 -10.86
CA TYR A 67 -2.45 4.09 -9.57
C TYR A 67 -2.78 2.59 -9.50
N PRO A 68 -2.73 1.99 -8.30
CA PRO A 68 -3.11 0.59 -8.13
C PRO A 68 -4.57 0.35 -8.51
N ASP A 69 -4.83 -0.75 -9.22
CA ASP A 69 -6.20 -1.17 -9.56
C ASP A 69 -6.90 -1.77 -8.34
N SER A 70 -8.22 -1.98 -8.45
CA SER A 70 -9.02 -2.68 -7.42
C SER A 70 -8.65 -4.16 -7.28
N VAL A 71 -8.00 -4.74 -8.29
CA VAL A 71 -7.51 -6.12 -8.31
C VAL A 71 -6.00 -6.10 -8.14
N LEU A 72 -5.52 -6.66 -7.02
CA LEU A 72 -4.10 -6.74 -6.71
C LEU A 72 -3.57 -8.16 -6.93
N CYS A 73 -2.53 -8.28 -7.75
CA CYS A 73 -1.92 -9.58 -8.08
C CYS A 73 -0.63 -9.79 -7.27
N PHE A 74 -0.67 -10.73 -6.32
CA PHE A 74 0.50 -11.14 -5.53
C PHE A 74 0.62 -12.67 -5.53
N PRO A 75 1.85 -13.23 -5.51
CA PRO A 75 2.04 -14.68 -5.47
C PRO A 75 1.48 -15.26 -4.17
N SER A 76 0.87 -16.44 -4.23
CA SER A 76 0.33 -17.11 -3.04
C SER A 76 1.43 -17.85 -2.28
N GLU A 77 1.39 -17.74 -0.94
CA GLU A 77 2.25 -18.48 -0.01
C GLU A 77 1.50 -19.64 0.68
N SER A 78 0.24 -19.88 0.31
CA SER A 78 -0.58 -20.95 0.88
C SER A 78 0.04 -22.33 0.64
N GLY A 79 0.09 -23.15 1.69
CA GLY A 79 0.64 -24.52 1.63
C GLY A 79 2.16 -24.63 1.49
N LYS A 80 2.87 -23.51 1.21
CA LYS A 80 4.34 -23.43 1.20
C LYS A 80 4.91 -22.76 2.43
N GLY A 81 4.07 -21.99 3.13
CA GLY A 81 4.41 -21.27 4.34
C GLY A 81 4.39 -22.14 5.60
N MET A 82 4.81 -21.52 6.71
CA MET A 82 4.84 -22.13 8.04
C MET A 82 3.44 -22.13 8.70
N HIS A 83 2.45 -21.53 8.04
CA HIS A 83 1.04 -21.53 8.41
C HIS A 83 0.20 -21.86 7.16
N PRO A 84 -0.87 -22.68 7.27
CA PRO A 84 -1.65 -23.13 6.11
C PRO A 84 -2.14 -21.98 5.20
N THR A 85 -2.54 -20.88 5.82
CA THR A 85 -3.09 -19.68 5.16
C THR A 85 -2.16 -18.45 5.23
N GLN A 86 -0.84 -18.67 5.26
CA GLN A 86 0.14 -17.58 5.32
C GLN A 86 -0.07 -16.59 4.16
N LYS A 87 -0.27 -15.31 4.48
CA LYS A 87 -0.32 -14.25 3.47
C LYS A 87 1.10 -13.87 3.01
N PRO A 88 1.27 -13.40 1.76
CA PRO A 88 2.56 -12.96 1.23
C PRO A 88 3.02 -11.65 1.86
N VAL A 89 4.31 -11.53 2.21
CA VAL A 89 4.86 -10.29 2.80
C VAL A 89 4.75 -9.10 1.85
N SER A 90 4.88 -9.33 0.54
CA SER A 90 4.74 -8.29 -0.49
C SER A 90 3.37 -7.62 -0.48
N LEU A 91 2.30 -8.41 -0.32
CA LEU A 91 0.93 -7.88 -0.19
C LEU A 91 0.80 -7.01 1.07
N LEU A 92 1.29 -7.48 2.21
CA LEU A 92 1.17 -6.73 3.47
C LEU A 92 2.04 -5.46 3.45
N ASN A 93 3.21 -5.50 2.82
CA ASN A 93 4.05 -4.31 2.58
C ASN A 93 3.28 -3.25 1.79
N PHE A 94 2.66 -3.65 0.67
CA PHE A 94 1.86 -2.74 -0.16
C PHE A 94 0.75 -2.07 0.66
N LEU A 95 -0.01 -2.86 1.45
CA LEU A 95 -1.10 -2.35 2.26
C LEU A 95 -0.62 -1.41 3.39
N ILE A 96 0.45 -1.78 4.10
CA ILE A 96 1.01 -0.96 5.17
C ILE A 96 1.52 0.37 4.62
N LEU A 97 2.27 0.36 3.52
CA LEU A 97 2.74 1.59 2.89
C LEU A 97 1.58 2.45 2.38
N SER A 98 0.54 1.82 1.84
CA SER A 98 -0.65 2.51 1.33
C SER A 98 -1.45 3.23 2.40
N TYR A 99 -1.59 2.66 3.61
CA TYR A 99 -2.57 3.14 4.58
C TYR A 99 -1.97 3.61 5.91
N THR A 100 -0.64 3.69 6.00
CA THR A 100 0.05 4.12 7.23
C THR A 100 1.25 5.00 6.90
N ASN A 101 1.58 5.88 7.83
CA ASN A 101 2.83 6.63 7.84
C ASN A 101 3.89 5.90 8.67
N LYS A 102 5.14 6.37 8.54
CA LYS A 102 6.23 5.89 9.39
C LYS A 102 5.86 6.08 10.86
N PHE A 103 6.18 5.10 11.70
CA PHE A 103 5.92 5.06 13.14
C PHE A 103 4.45 4.94 13.58
N ASP A 104 3.50 4.84 12.65
CA ASP A 104 2.13 4.47 12.99
C ASP A 104 2.07 3.07 13.61
N THR A 105 1.03 2.83 14.41
CA THR A 105 0.76 1.52 15.02
C THR A 105 -0.27 0.75 14.20
N VAL A 106 0.07 -0.47 13.79
CA VAL A 106 -0.82 -1.39 13.08
C VAL A 106 -1.29 -2.48 14.03
N LEU A 107 -2.60 -2.74 14.03
CA LEU A 107 -3.23 -3.84 14.77
C LEU A 107 -3.61 -4.96 13.80
N ASP A 108 -3.23 -6.19 14.15
CA ASP A 108 -3.71 -7.41 13.51
C ASP A 108 -4.20 -8.38 14.58
N HIS A 109 -5.52 -8.55 14.69
CA HIS A 109 -6.14 -9.35 15.74
C HIS A 109 -6.17 -10.86 15.40
N CYS A 110 -5.82 -11.23 14.17
CA CYS A 110 -5.71 -12.61 13.70
C CYS A 110 -4.39 -12.78 12.96
N MET A 111 -3.28 -12.45 13.63
CA MET A 111 -1.99 -12.29 12.96
C MET A 111 -1.45 -13.59 12.35
N GLY A 112 -1.90 -14.76 12.81
CA GLY A 112 -1.47 -16.06 12.30
C GLY A 112 0.05 -16.19 12.32
N SER A 113 0.66 -16.37 11.15
CA SER A 113 2.13 -16.44 10.98
C SER A 113 2.89 -15.12 11.16
N GLY A 114 2.21 -14.01 11.48
CA GLY A 114 2.85 -12.72 11.76
C GLY A 114 3.35 -11.97 10.53
N THR A 115 2.85 -12.26 9.32
CA THR A 115 3.25 -11.56 8.09
C THR A 115 3.07 -10.04 8.20
N THR A 116 1.97 -9.58 8.80
CA THR A 116 1.71 -8.16 9.04
C THR A 116 2.79 -7.53 9.92
N GLY A 117 3.20 -8.21 10.99
CA GLY A 117 4.27 -7.75 11.87
C GLY A 117 5.63 -7.68 11.19
N VAL A 118 5.97 -8.68 10.36
CA VAL A 118 7.20 -8.66 9.55
C VAL A 118 7.21 -7.45 8.61
N ALA A 119 6.10 -7.19 7.92
CA ALA A 119 5.96 -6.04 7.04
C ALA A 119 6.03 -4.71 7.80
N CYS A 120 5.45 -4.62 9.01
CA CYS A 120 5.56 -3.44 9.87
C CYS A 120 7.02 -3.14 10.25
N VAL A 121 7.76 -4.17 10.70
CA VAL A 121 9.18 -4.02 11.06
C VAL A 121 9.99 -3.50 9.88
N LYS A 122 9.85 -4.12 8.69
CA LYS A 122 10.57 -3.71 7.48
C LYS A 122 10.31 -2.24 7.14
N ASN A 123 9.08 -1.77 7.36
CA ASN A 123 8.67 -0.41 7.01
C ASN A 123 8.68 0.57 8.20
N ASP A 124 9.30 0.29 9.35
CA ASP A 124 9.32 1.23 10.50
C ASP A 124 7.93 1.58 11.07
N ARG A 125 7.03 0.60 11.13
CA ARG A 125 5.73 0.73 11.82
C ARG A 125 5.77 -0.05 13.12
N ARG A 126 5.05 0.43 14.13
CA ARG A 126 4.78 -0.33 15.36
C ARG A 126 3.69 -1.36 15.07
N PHE A 127 3.72 -2.49 15.76
CA PHE A 127 2.81 -3.60 15.50
C PHE A 127 2.24 -4.16 16.81
N ILE A 128 0.94 -4.38 16.83
CA ILE A 128 0.23 -5.13 17.87
C ILE A 128 -0.44 -6.32 17.18
N GLY A 129 -0.02 -7.52 17.55
CA GLY A 129 -0.54 -8.76 17.00
C GLY A 129 -1.22 -9.60 18.08
N ILE A 130 -2.40 -10.13 17.78
CA ILE A 130 -3.13 -11.07 18.64
C ILE A 130 -3.25 -12.39 17.88
N GLU A 131 -2.92 -13.49 18.56
CA GLU A 131 -3.07 -14.86 18.07
C GLU A 131 -3.45 -15.75 19.24
N PHE A 132 -4.43 -16.62 19.04
CA PHE A 132 -4.95 -17.50 20.08
C PHE A 132 -4.10 -18.77 20.21
N ASP A 133 -3.67 -19.34 19.09
CA ASP A 133 -2.86 -20.56 19.11
C ASP A 133 -1.41 -20.25 19.54
N LYS A 134 -0.96 -20.91 20.60
CA LYS A 134 0.38 -20.67 21.17
C LYS A 134 1.50 -21.06 20.20
N GLY A 135 1.29 -22.08 19.37
CA GLY A 135 2.24 -22.52 18.36
C GLY A 135 2.44 -21.46 17.28
N TYR A 136 1.34 -20.97 16.71
CA TYR A 136 1.37 -19.90 15.71
C TYR A 136 1.85 -18.57 16.30
N PHE A 137 1.49 -18.25 17.55
CA PHE A 137 2.01 -17.08 18.24
C PHE A 137 3.55 -17.13 18.35
N ASN A 138 4.11 -18.26 18.79
CA ASN A 138 5.56 -18.42 18.93
C ASN A 138 6.27 -18.34 17.57
N LEU A 139 5.67 -18.95 16.54
CA LEU A 139 6.14 -18.85 15.16
C LEU A 139 6.17 -17.39 14.67
N ALA A 140 5.08 -16.65 14.83
CA ALA A 140 4.97 -15.24 14.46
C ALA A 140 6.02 -14.40 15.20
N LYS A 141 6.15 -14.59 16.52
CA LYS A 141 7.14 -13.91 17.36
C LYS A 141 8.56 -14.14 16.87
N SER A 142 8.90 -15.39 16.52
CA SER A 142 10.21 -15.74 15.97
C SER A 142 10.48 -15.02 14.64
N ARG A 143 9.52 -15.05 13.70
CA ARG A 143 9.61 -14.37 12.40
C ARG A 143 9.78 -12.87 12.52
N ILE A 144 9.00 -12.22 13.38
CA ILE A 144 9.07 -10.78 13.62
C ILE A 144 10.42 -10.41 14.27
N SER A 145 10.89 -11.21 15.22
CA SER A 145 12.19 -11.01 15.87
C SER A 145 13.34 -11.15 14.88
N LYS A 146 13.28 -12.14 13.98
CA LYS A 146 14.25 -12.33 12.90
C LYS A 146 14.27 -11.12 11.96
N ALA A 147 13.11 -10.67 11.50
CA ALA A 147 13.01 -9.47 10.64
C ALA A 147 13.57 -8.21 11.31
N LYS A 148 13.45 -8.08 12.64
CA LYS A 148 14.02 -6.96 13.40
C LYS A 148 15.55 -7.01 13.40
N LYS A 149 16.14 -8.19 13.58
CA LYS A 149 17.60 -8.39 13.52
C LYS A 149 18.15 -8.08 12.13
N GLU A 150 17.56 -8.67 11.09
CA GLU A 150 17.96 -8.43 9.69
C GLU A 150 17.94 -6.94 9.33
N LYS A 151 16.91 -6.21 9.78
CA LYS A 151 16.81 -4.77 9.55
C LYS A 151 17.93 -3.98 10.20
N VAL A 152 18.27 -4.34 11.45
CA VAL A 152 19.35 -3.68 12.19
C VAL A 152 20.70 -3.95 11.53
N GLU A 153 20.97 -5.20 11.12
CA GLU A 153 22.18 -5.57 10.39
C GLU A 153 22.32 -4.79 9.08
N THR A 154 21.24 -4.69 8.29
CA THR A 154 21.20 -3.90 7.05
C THR A 154 21.51 -2.42 7.31
N LEU A 155 20.96 -1.85 8.39
CA LEU A 155 21.20 -0.45 8.75
C LEU A 155 22.67 -0.19 9.11
N PHE A 156 23.32 -1.14 9.79
CA PHE A 156 24.75 -1.04 10.11
C PHE A 156 25.63 -1.17 8.88
N SER A 157 25.29 -2.06 7.94
CA SER A 157 26.06 -2.20 6.69
C SER A 157 25.94 -0.94 5.82
N ASP A 158 24.76 -0.34 5.73
CA ASP A 158 24.54 0.87 4.93
C ASP A 158 25.32 2.07 5.51
N LEU A 159 25.42 2.14 6.84
CA LEU A 159 26.22 3.16 7.51
C LEU A 159 27.73 2.97 7.26
N ALA A 160 28.21 1.73 7.31
CA ALA A 160 29.62 1.41 7.06
C ALA A 160 30.07 1.66 5.61
N LEU A 161 29.14 1.63 4.65
CA LEU A 161 29.41 1.90 3.23
C LEU A 161 29.31 3.39 2.86
N SER A 162 28.78 4.22 3.75
CA SER A 162 28.62 5.68 3.53
C SER A 162 29.64 6.55 4.29
N SER A 163 30.51 5.91 5.08
CA SER A 163 31.66 6.50 5.79
C SER A 163 32.98 6.17 5.09
#